data_AF-A0A1C4JR18-F1
#
_entry.id   AF-A0A1C4JR18-F1
#
_cell.length_a   1.000
_cell.length_b   1.000
_cell.length_c   1.000
_cell.angle_alpha   90.00
_cell.angle_beta   90.00
_cell.angle_gamma   90.00
#
_symmetry.space_group_name_H-M   'P 1'
#
loop_
_entity.id
_entity.type
_entity.pdbx_description
1 polymer ?
#
loop_
_entity_poly.entity_id
_entity_poly.type
_entity_poly.pdbx_seq_one_letter_code
_entity_poly.pdbx_strand_id
1 'polypeptide(L)'
;MTSEFFIPDPEGLIPSAEGYFGAYGGKFIPEALVAAVDEVAVEYDKAKADPAFAAELNELMVNYTGRPSALTEVPRFAEHAGRARIFLKREDLNHTGSHKINNVLGQALLTKRMGKTRVIAETGAGQHGVATATACALFGLDCTIYMGEIDTQRQALNVARMRMLGAEVVAVKSGSRTLKDAINEAFRDWVANVDRTHYLFGTVAGPHPFPAMVRDFHRVIGVEARRQLLERAGRLPDAAVACVGGGSNAIGLFHAFIPDEGVRLVGCEPAGHGVETGEHAATLTAGEPGSPARFALLRPPGRRGPDHRAVLHLGGAGTTRASARSTPTSRTSGAASTARSPTTRPCRPCACSPAPRASSRPSRAPTRSPGPWTSARSWARTG
;
A
#
# COMPACT_ATOMS: atom_id res chain seq x y z
N MET A 1 -22.42 16.65 6.22
CA MET A 1 -22.40 15.60 5.17
C MET A 1 -21.87 14.33 5.81
N THR A 2 -22.49 13.18 5.59
CA THR A 2 -21.90 11.88 5.96
C THR A 2 -20.62 11.68 5.17
N SER A 3 -19.52 11.31 5.83
CA SER A 3 -18.24 11.09 5.16
C SER A 3 -18.33 9.93 4.17
N GLU A 4 -17.93 10.19 2.92
CA GLU A 4 -17.82 9.16 1.87
C GLU A 4 -16.71 8.12 2.16
N PHE A 5 -15.89 8.35 3.19
CA PHE A 5 -14.72 7.52 3.53
C PHE A 5 -15.02 6.41 4.56
N PHE A 6 -15.99 6.62 5.45
CA PHE A 6 -16.39 5.66 6.50
C PHE A 6 -17.78 5.06 6.28
N ILE A 7 -18.24 5.00 5.03
CA ILE A 7 -19.44 4.24 4.69
C ILE A 7 -19.19 2.76 5.04
N PRO A 8 -20.08 2.09 5.82
CA PRO A 8 -19.97 0.67 6.11
C PRO A 8 -19.81 -0.13 4.82
N ASP A 9 -18.84 -1.03 4.81
CA ASP A 9 -18.61 -1.89 3.66
C ASP A 9 -19.75 -2.90 3.50
N PRO A 10 -20.08 -3.31 2.26
CA PRO A 10 -20.95 -4.45 2.01
C PRO A 10 -20.48 -5.69 2.77
N GLU A 11 -21.42 -6.56 3.16
CA GLU A 11 -21.11 -7.83 3.81
C GLU A 11 -20.10 -8.65 2.98
N GLY A 12 -19.13 -9.26 3.67
CA GLY A 12 -18.00 -9.95 3.05
C GLY A 12 -16.81 -9.06 2.65
N LEU A 13 -16.94 -7.73 2.72
CA LEU A 13 -15.81 -6.80 2.56
C LEU A 13 -15.32 -6.21 3.91
N ILE A 14 -16.04 -6.42 5.01
CA ILE A 14 -15.54 -6.22 6.38
C ILE A 14 -14.81 -7.47 6.90
N PRO A 15 -13.84 -7.33 7.84
CA PRO A 15 -13.28 -8.48 8.54
C PRO A 15 -14.28 -9.07 9.54
N SER A 16 -14.04 -10.31 10.00
CA SER A 16 -14.70 -10.87 11.18
C SER A 16 -14.31 -10.10 12.45
N ALA A 17 -15.01 -10.36 13.57
CA ALA A 17 -14.71 -9.74 14.87
C ALA A 17 -13.29 -10.06 15.37
N GLU A 18 -12.77 -11.24 15.03
CA GLU A 18 -11.41 -11.68 15.32
C GLU A 18 -10.38 -11.10 14.33
N GLY A 19 -10.84 -10.36 13.32
CA GLY A 19 -10.01 -9.64 12.37
C GLY A 19 -9.69 -10.36 11.07
N TYR A 20 -10.41 -11.43 10.72
CA TYR A 20 -10.14 -12.21 9.51
C TYR A 20 -10.93 -11.76 8.28
N PHE A 21 -10.22 -11.63 7.17
CA PHE A 21 -10.75 -11.52 5.82
C PHE A 21 -10.70 -12.90 5.16
N GLY A 22 -11.74 -13.72 5.42
CA GLY A 22 -11.74 -15.13 5.05
C GLY A 22 -10.68 -15.90 5.85
N ALA A 23 -9.61 -16.34 5.18
CA ALA A 23 -8.51 -17.10 5.79
C ALA A 23 -7.26 -16.26 6.14
N TYR A 24 -7.30 -14.94 5.95
CA TYR A 24 -6.14 -14.04 6.13
C TYR A 24 -6.46 -12.92 7.13
N GLY A 25 -5.46 -12.37 7.82
CA GLY A 25 -5.65 -11.35 8.85
C GLY A 25 -5.50 -11.93 10.25
N GLY A 26 -6.39 -11.56 11.17
CA GLY A 26 -6.35 -11.95 12.58
C GLY A 26 -5.41 -11.07 13.44
N LYS A 27 -5.14 -11.53 14.67
CA LYS A 27 -4.26 -10.86 15.65
C LYS A 27 -3.13 -11.81 16.06
N PHE A 28 -2.02 -11.80 15.31
CA PHE A 28 -0.81 -12.57 15.61
C PHE A 28 0.27 -11.67 16.20
N ILE A 29 0.16 -11.40 17.51
CA ILE A 29 1.03 -10.49 18.27
C ILE A 29 1.42 -11.10 19.62
N PRO A 30 2.51 -10.62 20.26
CA PRO A 30 2.79 -10.92 21.66
C PRO A 30 1.66 -10.42 22.56
N GLU A 31 1.37 -11.16 23.64
CA GLU A 31 0.35 -10.84 24.65
C GLU A 31 0.45 -9.39 25.16
N ALA A 32 1.69 -8.91 25.38
CA ALA A 32 1.99 -7.55 25.83
C ALA A 32 1.51 -6.42 24.90
N LEU A 33 1.08 -6.73 23.66
CA LEU A 33 0.50 -5.77 22.72
C LEU A 33 -1.02 -5.92 22.52
N VAL A 34 -1.66 -6.94 23.11
CA VAL A 34 -3.10 -7.19 22.90
C VAL A 34 -3.93 -6.00 23.36
N ALA A 35 -3.73 -5.55 24.60
CA ALA A 35 -4.43 -4.37 25.13
C ALA A 35 -4.19 -3.10 24.30
N ALA A 36 -2.97 -2.89 23.80
CA ALA A 36 -2.62 -1.75 22.95
C ALA A 36 -3.35 -1.76 21.60
N VAL A 37 -3.46 -2.95 20.99
CA VAL A 37 -4.13 -3.16 19.70
C VAL A 37 -5.64 -3.12 19.85
N ASP A 38 -6.17 -3.57 20.98
CA ASP A 38 -7.60 -3.51 21.31
C ASP A 38 -8.05 -2.08 21.63
N GLU A 39 -7.23 -1.27 22.32
CA GLU A 39 -7.46 0.16 22.50
C GLU A 39 -7.62 0.87 21.14
N VAL A 40 -6.71 0.59 20.19
CA VAL A 40 -6.78 1.12 18.82
C VAL A 40 -8.04 0.64 18.09
N ALA A 41 -8.45 -0.62 18.26
CA ALA A 41 -9.66 -1.15 17.62
C ALA A 41 -10.94 -0.47 18.16
N VAL A 42 -11.04 -0.32 19.48
CA VAL A 42 -12.17 0.34 20.14
C VAL A 42 -12.28 1.81 19.73
N GLU A 43 -11.16 2.56 19.69
CA GLU A 43 -11.23 3.96 19.26
C GLU A 43 -11.44 4.10 17.75
N TYR A 44 -10.93 3.18 16.94
CA TYR A 44 -11.20 3.14 15.50
C TYR A 44 -12.69 2.95 15.19
N ASP A 45 -13.36 2.01 15.85
CA ASP A 45 -14.79 1.76 15.61
C ASP A 45 -15.69 2.92 16.11
N LYS A 46 -15.33 3.58 17.23
CA LYS A 46 -16.00 4.83 17.62
C LYS A 46 -15.79 5.93 16.58
N ALA A 47 -14.56 6.14 16.11
CA ALA A 47 -14.22 7.18 15.16
C ALA A 47 -14.92 7.00 13.79
N LYS A 48 -15.11 5.76 13.34
CA LYS A 48 -15.94 5.44 12.16
C LYS A 48 -17.40 5.88 12.30
N ALA A 49 -17.97 5.78 13.50
CA ALA A 49 -19.34 6.16 13.80
C ALA A 49 -19.50 7.66 14.14
N ASP A 50 -18.40 8.39 14.32
CA ASP A 50 -18.37 9.78 14.78
C ASP A 50 -18.33 10.78 13.59
N PRO A 51 -19.41 11.56 13.35
CA PRO A 51 -19.44 12.54 12.28
C PRO A 51 -18.41 13.67 12.45
N ALA A 52 -17.99 13.99 13.68
CA ALA A 52 -17.02 15.04 13.94
C ALA A 52 -15.60 14.60 13.54
N PHE A 53 -15.19 13.37 13.88
CA PHE A 53 -13.94 12.78 13.37
C PHE A 53 -13.93 12.75 11.83
N ALA A 54 -15.05 12.35 11.25
CA ALA A 54 -15.20 12.24 9.82
C ALA A 54 -15.13 13.62 9.11
N ALA A 55 -15.64 14.67 9.75
CA ALA A 55 -15.53 16.05 9.28
C ALA A 55 -14.10 16.62 9.43
N GLU A 56 -13.44 16.42 10.58
CA GLU A 56 -12.06 16.86 10.82
C GLU A 56 -11.08 16.19 9.83
N LEU A 57 -11.23 14.89 9.58
CA LEU A 57 -10.42 14.19 8.58
C LEU A 57 -10.68 14.70 7.16
N ASN A 58 -11.94 14.99 6.80
CA ASN A 58 -12.27 15.55 5.50
C ASN A 58 -11.68 16.96 5.32
N GLU A 59 -11.75 17.80 6.34
CA GLU A 59 -11.14 19.13 6.35
C GLU A 59 -9.63 19.07 6.09
N LEU A 60 -8.93 18.13 6.74
CA LEU A 60 -7.50 17.88 6.50
C LEU A 60 -7.23 17.27 5.11
N MET A 61 -8.12 16.43 4.59
CA MET A 61 -7.98 15.92 3.22
C MET A 61 -8.09 17.06 2.19
N VAL A 62 -9.08 17.97 2.33
CA VAL A 62 -9.24 19.09 1.40
C VAL A 62 -8.13 20.12 1.59
N ASN A 63 -8.03 20.71 2.78
CA ASN A 63 -7.25 21.94 3.01
C ASN A 63 -5.80 21.72 3.43
N TYR A 64 -5.41 20.51 3.89
CA TYR A 64 -4.00 20.18 4.21
C TYR A 64 -3.36 19.22 3.19
N THR A 65 -4.10 18.24 2.68
CA THR A 65 -3.58 17.28 1.69
C THR A 65 -3.71 17.77 0.24
N GLY A 66 -4.70 18.61 -0.06
CA GLY A 66 -5.01 19.06 -1.42
C GLY A 66 -5.90 18.10 -2.22
N ARG A 67 -6.81 17.37 -1.54
CA ARG A 67 -7.76 16.46 -2.19
C ARG A 67 -8.95 17.23 -2.79
N PRO A 68 -9.60 16.75 -3.87
CA PRO A 68 -9.35 15.47 -4.56
C PRO A 68 -8.12 15.49 -5.45
N SER A 69 -7.34 14.40 -5.43
CA SER A 69 -6.15 14.30 -6.29
C SER A 69 -6.55 14.22 -7.76
N ALA A 70 -5.78 14.81 -8.66
CA ALA A 70 -6.14 14.87 -10.07
C ALA A 70 -6.21 13.48 -10.73
N LEU A 71 -7.06 13.36 -11.76
CA LEU A 71 -6.98 12.28 -12.73
C LEU A 71 -6.41 12.85 -14.03
N THR A 72 -5.39 12.24 -14.62
CA THR A 72 -4.72 12.75 -15.84
C THR A 72 -4.70 11.69 -16.93
N GLU A 73 -5.36 11.94 -18.06
CA GLU A 73 -5.19 11.09 -19.26
C GLU A 73 -3.81 11.34 -19.89
N VAL A 74 -3.09 10.28 -20.22
CA VAL A 74 -1.70 10.34 -20.71
C VAL A 74 -1.54 9.70 -22.10
N PRO A 75 -2.07 10.33 -23.17
CA PRO A 75 -2.10 9.74 -24.51
C PRO A 75 -0.70 9.38 -25.05
N ARG A 76 0.32 10.18 -24.75
CA ARG A 76 1.71 9.91 -25.15
C ARG A 76 2.33 8.69 -24.45
N PHE A 77 1.85 8.34 -23.26
CA PHE A 77 2.26 7.10 -22.58
C PHE A 77 1.47 5.91 -23.12
N ALA A 78 0.17 6.10 -23.42
CA ALA A 78 -0.70 5.13 -24.06
C ALA A 78 -0.20 4.62 -25.44
N GLU A 79 0.55 5.42 -26.19
CA GLU A 79 1.24 5.00 -27.42
C GLU A 79 2.11 3.74 -27.21
N HIS A 80 2.72 3.58 -26.03
CA HIS A 80 3.54 2.43 -25.67
C HIS A 80 2.74 1.21 -25.18
N ALA A 81 1.44 1.37 -24.94
CA ALA A 81 0.55 0.39 -24.34
C ALA A 81 -0.56 -0.07 -25.30
N GLY A 82 -0.22 -0.23 -26.58
CA GLY A 82 -1.16 -0.73 -27.59
C GLY A 82 -2.34 0.20 -27.89
N ARG A 83 -2.19 1.52 -27.67
CA ARG A 83 -3.24 2.54 -27.81
C ARG A 83 -4.42 2.44 -26.83
N ALA A 84 -4.28 1.70 -25.73
CA ALA A 84 -5.25 1.74 -24.63
C ALA A 84 -5.31 3.16 -24.01
N ARG A 85 -6.49 3.66 -23.62
CA ARG A 85 -6.58 4.93 -22.86
C ARG A 85 -6.04 4.72 -21.46
N ILE A 86 -5.05 5.52 -21.06
CA ILE A 86 -4.43 5.43 -19.73
C ILE A 86 -4.70 6.71 -18.94
N PHE A 87 -5.23 6.53 -17.74
CA PHE A 87 -5.42 7.59 -16.75
C PHE A 87 -4.52 7.35 -15.54
N LEU A 88 -3.82 8.39 -15.09
CA LEU A 88 -3.05 8.38 -13.85
C LEU A 88 -3.85 9.05 -12.75
N LYS A 89 -4.08 8.33 -11.64
CA LYS A 89 -4.61 8.89 -10.39
C LYS A 89 -3.46 9.51 -9.61
N ARG A 90 -3.45 10.84 -9.49
CA ARG A 90 -2.27 11.65 -9.16
C ARG A 90 -2.02 11.80 -7.65
N GLU A 91 -1.92 10.69 -6.94
CA GLU A 91 -1.51 10.67 -5.52
C GLU A 91 -0.07 11.16 -5.29
N ASP A 92 0.71 11.38 -6.36
CA ASP A 92 2.01 12.06 -6.34
C ASP A 92 1.91 13.58 -6.10
N LEU A 93 0.72 14.18 -6.32
CA LEU A 93 0.46 15.60 -6.10
C LEU A 93 -0.05 15.93 -4.70
N ASN A 94 -0.39 14.91 -3.90
CA ASN A 94 -0.78 15.10 -2.50
C ASN A 94 0.37 15.78 -1.73
N HIS A 95 0.04 16.50 -0.65
CA HIS A 95 1.07 16.94 0.31
C HIS A 95 1.94 15.75 0.78
N THR A 96 3.23 16.01 1.03
CA THR A 96 4.34 15.05 1.18
C THR A 96 4.73 14.23 -0.06
N GLY A 97 3.92 14.25 -1.13
CA GLY A 97 4.23 13.66 -2.44
C GLY A 97 3.87 12.18 -2.60
N SER A 98 2.95 11.64 -1.80
CA SER A 98 2.45 10.27 -1.99
C SER A 98 1.07 10.01 -1.38
N HIS A 99 0.52 8.82 -1.66
CA HIS A 99 -0.73 8.34 -1.06
C HIS A 99 -0.67 8.14 0.47
N LYS A 100 0.51 8.15 1.09
CA LYS A 100 0.70 7.84 2.52
C LYS A 100 0.05 8.85 3.45
N ILE A 101 -0.01 10.13 3.05
CA ILE A 101 -0.57 11.22 3.86
C ILE A 101 -2.02 10.95 4.30
N ASN A 102 -2.82 10.29 3.44
CA ASN A 102 -4.21 9.92 3.73
C ASN A 102 -4.33 9.05 5.00
N ASN A 103 -3.42 8.08 5.16
CA ASN A 103 -3.42 7.13 6.29
C ASN A 103 -2.88 7.75 7.58
N VAL A 104 -1.79 8.53 7.48
CA VAL A 104 -1.17 9.12 8.68
C VAL A 104 -2.02 10.20 9.32
N LEU A 105 -2.81 10.96 8.54
CA LEU A 105 -3.75 11.94 9.11
C LEU A 105 -4.86 11.24 9.90
N GLY A 106 -5.45 10.18 9.34
CA GLY A 106 -6.47 9.38 10.01
C GLY A 106 -5.95 8.74 11.31
N GLN A 107 -4.78 8.11 11.28
CA GLN A 107 -4.18 7.51 12.48
C GLN A 107 -3.69 8.56 13.49
N ALA A 108 -3.15 9.71 13.06
CA ALA A 108 -2.71 10.75 14.00
C ALA A 108 -3.89 11.46 14.70
N LEU A 109 -5.05 11.58 14.03
CA LEU A 109 -6.29 11.97 14.70
C LEU A 109 -6.73 10.93 15.73
N LEU A 110 -6.63 9.63 15.43
CA LEU A 110 -6.89 8.58 16.43
C LEU A 110 -5.91 8.66 17.61
N THR A 111 -4.61 8.90 17.37
CA THR A 111 -3.60 9.12 18.43
C THR A 111 -4.06 10.18 19.42
N LYS A 112 -4.52 11.35 18.92
CA LYS A 112 -5.05 12.44 19.77
C LYS A 112 -6.27 12.00 20.56
N ARG A 113 -7.20 11.24 19.96
CA ARG A 113 -8.43 10.78 20.62
C ARG A 113 -8.17 9.74 21.71
N MET A 114 -7.16 8.88 21.53
CA MET A 114 -6.65 7.97 22.56
C MET A 114 -5.82 8.69 23.64
N GLY A 115 -5.66 10.02 23.58
CA GLY A 115 -4.85 10.79 24.54
C GLY A 115 -3.35 10.49 24.50
N LYS A 116 -2.87 9.79 23.46
CA LYS A 116 -1.44 9.44 23.30
C LYS A 116 -0.67 10.67 22.84
N THR A 117 0.48 10.94 23.47
CA THR A 117 1.31 12.11 23.16
C THR A 117 2.45 11.80 22.21
N ARG A 118 2.76 10.52 21.98
CA ARG A 118 3.86 10.05 21.15
C ARG A 118 3.40 9.12 20.04
N VAL A 119 4.06 9.23 18.89
CA VAL A 119 3.93 8.36 17.73
C VAL A 119 5.27 7.71 17.42
N ILE A 120 5.21 6.42 17.07
CA ILE A 120 6.30 5.72 16.41
C ILE A 120 5.84 5.20 15.05
N ALA A 121 6.76 5.05 14.10
CA ALA A 121 6.50 4.37 12.83
C ALA A 121 7.77 3.76 12.23
N GLU A 122 7.60 2.74 11.39
CA GLU A 122 8.66 2.16 10.57
C GLU A 122 8.82 2.90 9.24
N THR A 123 10.00 2.86 8.61
CA THR A 123 10.08 3.22 7.19
C THR A 123 11.22 2.53 6.44
N GLY A 124 11.00 2.28 5.15
CA GLY A 124 12.02 1.75 4.21
C GLY A 124 12.39 2.80 3.16
N ALA A 125 11.48 3.13 2.24
CA ALA A 125 11.71 4.20 1.27
C ALA A 125 11.67 5.63 1.85
N GLY A 126 11.42 5.80 3.15
CA GLY A 126 11.28 7.10 3.84
C GLY A 126 9.91 7.77 3.71
N GLN A 127 9.13 7.44 2.67
CA GLN A 127 7.84 8.11 2.38
C GLN A 127 6.80 7.98 3.52
N HIS A 128 6.73 6.83 4.21
CA HIS A 128 5.84 6.71 5.38
C HIS A 128 6.33 7.58 6.54
N GLY A 129 7.62 7.52 6.86
CA GLY A 129 8.19 8.30 7.97
C GLY A 129 8.10 9.82 7.74
N VAL A 130 8.27 10.30 6.49
CA VAL A 130 8.05 11.72 6.15
C VAL A 130 6.57 12.10 6.34
N ALA A 131 5.63 11.25 5.95
CA ALA A 131 4.21 11.50 6.15
C ALA A 131 3.85 11.50 7.65
N THR A 132 4.34 10.52 8.43
CA THR A 132 4.15 10.46 9.89
C THR A 132 4.74 11.69 10.57
N ALA A 133 6.00 12.06 10.28
CA ALA A 133 6.63 13.25 10.84
C ALA A 133 5.85 14.53 10.51
N THR A 134 5.31 14.64 9.29
CA THR A 134 4.45 15.76 8.88
C THR A 134 3.17 15.84 9.74
N ALA A 135 2.49 14.71 9.95
CA ALA A 135 1.29 14.66 10.76
C ALA A 135 1.59 14.93 12.25
N CYS A 136 2.68 14.40 12.79
CA CYS A 136 3.08 14.64 14.17
C CYS A 136 3.42 16.13 14.41
N ALA A 137 4.14 16.76 13.47
CA ALA A 137 4.42 18.20 13.52
C ALA A 137 3.15 19.06 13.45
N LEU A 138 2.15 18.66 12.64
CA LEU A 138 0.85 19.32 12.56
C LEU A 138 0.06 19.22 13.87
N PHE A 139 0.15 18.08 14.56
CA PHE A 139 -0.67 17.78 15.74
C PHE A 139 0.03 17.99 17.09
N GLY A 140 1.31 18.37 17.11
CA GLY A 140 2.10 18.55 18.33
C GLY A 140 2.41 17.23 19.05
N LEU A 141 2.66 16.16 18.30
CA LEU A 141 2.97 14.83 18.81
C LEU A 141 4.48 14.55 18.74
N ASP A 142 5.04 13.91 19.76
CA ASP A 142 6.42 13.39 19.71
C ASP A 142 6.52 12.33 18.60
N CYS A 143 7.60 12.32 17.82
CA CYS A 143 7.73 11.42 16.66
C CYS A 143 9.09 10.72 16.61
N THR A 144 9.12 9.40 16.77
CA THR A 144 10.32 8.57 16.52
C THR A 144 10.10 7.64 15.31
N ILE A 145 10.95 7.75 14.30
CA ILE A 145 10.91 6.92 13.09
C ILE A 145 12.04 5.88 13.11
N TYR A 146 11.66 4.59 13.03
CA TYR A 146 12.58 3.48 12.87
C TYR A 146 12.88 3.22 11.39
N MET A 147 14.15 3.18 11.01
CA MET A 147 14.56 3.00 9.62
C MET A 147 15.83 2.15 9.54
N GLY A 148 15.85 1.13 8.67
CA GLY A 148 17.02 0.27 8.49
C GLY A 148 18.26 1.07 8.07
N GLU A 149 19.44 0.76 8.63
CA GLU A 149 20.69 1.52 8.35
C GLU A 149 21.05 1.57 6.86
N ILE A 150 20.74 0.51 6.10
CA ILE A 150 20.97 0.50 4.64
C ILE A 150 20.01 1.48 3.94
N ASP A 151 18.79 1.60 4.45
CA ASP A 151 17.77 2.47 3.89
C ASP A 151 17.99 3.93 4.28
N THR A 152 18.46 4.24 5.50
CA THR A 152 18.81 5.62 5.89
C THR A 152 19.92 6.21 5.00
N GLN A 153 20.93 5.42 4.67
CA GLN A 153 22.01 5.81 3.76
C GLN A 153 21.50 6.06 2.33
N ARG A 154 20.63 5.17 1.82
CA ARG A 154 20.05 5.29 0.47
C ARG A 154 19.05 6.43 0.33
N GLN A 155 18.35 6.77 1.41
CA GLN A 155 17.24 7.73 1.44
C GLN A 155 17.57 8.97 2.26
N ALA A 156 18.83 9.42 2.25
CA ALA A 156 19.33 10.53 3.05
C ALA A 156 18.47 11.82 2.95
N LEU A 157 17.88 12.10 1.78
CA LEU A 157 16.95 13.23 1.59
C LEU A 157 15.66 13.09 2.42
N ASN A 158 15.10 11.88 2.54
CA ASN A 158 13.92 11.65 3.37
C ASN A 158 14.29 11.62 4.86
N VAL A 159 15.48 11.14 5.22
CA VAL A 159 16.01 11.26 6.60
C VAL A 159 16.16 12.73 7.01
N ALA A 160 16.71 13.58 6.14
CA ALA A 160 16.82 15.00 6.38
C ALA A 160 15.44 15.66 6.55
N ARG A 161 14.48 15.35 5.67
CA ARG A 161 13.09 15.84 5.77
C ARG A 161 12.41 15.47 7.09
N MET A 162 12.52 14.21 7.53
CA MET A 162 11.95 13.77 8.82
C MET A 162 12.53 14.58 9.99
N ARG A 163 13.85 14.80 10.01
CA ARG A 163 14.51 15.61 11.05
C ARG A 163 14.13 17.09 11.00
N MET A 164 13.96 17.67 9.81
CA MET A 164 13.47 19.04 9.62
C MET A 164 12.03 19.23 10.12
N LEU A 165 11.23 18.15 10.13
CA LEU A 165 9.88 18.10 10.70
C LEU A 165 9.89 17.78 12.21
N GLY A 166 11.06 17.80 12.88
CA GLY A 166 11.19 17.55 14.31
C GLY A 166 11.21 16.08 14.73
N ALA A 167 11.12 15.13 13.80
CA ALA A 167 11.13 13.71 14.14
C ALA A 167 12.54 13.17 14.43
N GLU A 168 12.65 12.37 15.48
CA GLU A 168 13.81 11.50 15.71
C GLU A 168 13.85 10.42 14.62
N VAL A 169 15.05 10.09 14.13
CA VAL A 169 15.24 9.01 13.13
C VAL A 169 16.28 8.02 13.64
N VAL A 170 15.81 6.87 14.09
CA VAL A 170 16.60 5.77 14.66
C VAL A 170 17.06 4.83 13.54
N ALA A 171 18.37 4.78 13.31
CA ALA A 171 18.98 3.89 12.32
C ALA A 171 19.15 2.47 12.89
N VAL A 172 18.33 1.53 12.42
CA VAL A 172 18.31 0.14 12.88
C VAL A 172 19.45 -0.67 12.25
N LYS A 173 20.37 -1.13 13.10
CA LYS A 173 21.60 -1.84 12.72
C LYS A 173 21.53 -3.37 12.93
N SER A 174 20.45 -3.84 13.55
CA SER A 174 20.16 -5.26 13.78
C SER A 174 19.69 -5.97 12.51
N GLY A 175 19.88 -7.29 12.47
CA GLY A 175 19.37 -8.18 11.41
C GLY A 175 19.79 -7.79 10.00
N SER A 176 18.83 -7.71 9.08
CA SER A 176 19.08 -7.38 7.67
C SER A 176 19.33 -5.88 7.42
N ARG A 177 19.09 -5.03 8.43
CA ARG A 177 19.17 -3.56 8.37
C ARG A 177 18.22 -2.94 7.34
N THR A 178 17.03 -3.53 7.19
CA THR A 178 15.96 -3.08 6.27
C THR A 178 14.64 -2.85 7.01
N LEU A 179 13.57 -2.52 6.26
CA LEU A 179 12.20 -2.39 6.75
C LEU A 179 11.75 -3.49 7.74
N LYS A 180 12.12 -4.76 7.52
CA LYS A 180 11.73 -5.87 8.43
C LYS A 180 12.28 -5.66 9.85
N ASP A 181 13.53 -5.22 9.96
CA ASP A 181 14.16 -4.99 11.26
C ASP A 181 13.63 -3.71 11.91
N ALA A 182 13.33 -2.68 11.10
CA ALA A 182 12.67 -1.47 11.58
C ALA A 182 11.29 -1.73 12.20
N ILE A 183 10.48 -2.63 11.61
CA ILE A 183 9.21 -3.09 12.19
C ILE A 183 9.43 -3.76 13.55
N ASN A 184 10.46 -4.62 13.66
CA ASN A 184 10.76 -5.32 14.92
C ASN A 184 11.18 -4.37 16.05
N GLU A 185 12.02 -3.37 15.76
CA GLU A 185 12.40 -2.38 16.78
C GLU A 185 11.22 -1.47 17.15
N ALA A 186 10.37 -1.07 16.20
CA ALA A 186 9.15 -0.31 16.48
C ALA A 186 8.18 -1.09 17.39
N PHE A 187 7.99 -2.39 17.17
CA PHE A 187 7.18 -3.22 18.07
C PHE A 187 7.78 -3.33 19.49
N ARG A 188 9.12 -3.38 19.64
CA ARG A 188 9.78 -3.39 20.95
C ARG A 188 9.61 -2.08 21.70
N ASP A 189 9.75 -0.95 21.02
CA ASP A 189 9.44 0.37 21.59
C ASP A 189 7.99 0.42 22.06
N TRP A 190 7.05 -0.04 21.22
CA TRP A 190 5.63 0.01 21.56
C TRP A 190 5.30 -0.76 22.84
N VAL A 191 5.85 -1.97 23.00
CA VAL A 191 5.72 -2.77 24.25
C VAL A 191 6.24 -1.99 25.46
N ALA A 192 7.36 -1.27 25.33
CA ALA A 192 7.99 -0.55 26.42
C ALA A 192 7.32 0.80 26.75
N ASN A 193 6.50 1.36 25.85
CA ASN A 193 5.95 2.72 25.95
C ASN A 193 4.45 2.82 25.65
N VAL A 194 3.71 1.72 25.79
CA VAL A 194 2.30 1.55 25.38
C VAL A 194 1.35 2.64 25.90
N ASP A 195 1.51 3.07 27.14
CA ASP A 195 0.59 4.01 27.79
C ASP A 195 0.52 5.35 27.06
N ARG A 196 1.66 5.84 26.55
CA ARG A 196 1.81 7.15 25.91
C ARG A 196 2.01 7.10 24.39
N THR A 197 2.25 5.92 23.81
CA THR A 197 2.69 5.77 22.43
C THR A 197 1.66 5.06 21.56
N HIS A 198 1.33 5.63 20.41
CA HIS A 198 0.66 4.92 19.31
C HIS A 198 1.67 4.49 18.23
N TYR A 199 1.59 3.24 17.78
CA TYR A 199 2.32 2.78 16.60
C TYR A 199 1.52 3.06 15.32
N LEU A 200 1.95 4.09 14.58
CA LEU A 200 1.31 4.52 13.34
C LEU A 200 1.76 3.63 12.18
N PHE A 201 1.03 2.54 11.97
CA PHE A 201 1.38 1.47 11.05
C PHE A 201 1.26 1.88 9.57
N GLY A 202 2.29 1.56 8.78
CA GLY A 202 2.46 2.14 7.45
C GLY A 202 1.71 1.52 6.28
N THR A 203 1.01 0.39 6.42
CA THR A 203 0.39 -0.28 5.26
C THR A 203 -0.74 -1.25 5.66
N VAL A 204 -1.51 -1.77 4.69
CA VAL A 204 -2.54 -2.81 4.92
C VAL A 204 -1.88 -4.17 5.20
N ALA A 205 -1.33 -4.29 6.40
CA ALA A 205 -0.73 -5.48 6.98
C ALA A 205 -0.76 -5.35 8.51
N GLY A 206 -0.09 -6.26 9.22
CA GLY A 206 -0.10 -6.28 10.68
C GLY A 206 -1.38 -6.89 11.26
N PRO A 207 -1.56 -6.85 12.59
CA PRO A 207 -2.75 -7.37 13.26
C PRO A 207 -3.97 -6.47 12.98
N HIS A 208 -5.16 -7.05 13.03
CA HIS A 208 -6.39 -6.26 13.16
C HIS A 208 -6.29 -5.32 14.38
N PRO A 209 -6.61 -4.01 14.26
CA PRO A 209 -7.43 -3.39 13.20
C PRO A 209 -6.66 -2.83 12.00
N PHE A 210 -5.32 -2.79 12.02
CA PHE A 210 -4.51 -2.04 11.04
C PHE A 210 -4.83 -2.33 9.56
N PRO A 211 -5.06 -3.58 9.11
CA PRO A 211 -5.45 -3.84 7.73
C PRO A 211 -6.76 -3.16 7.30
N ALA A 212 -7.79 -3.16 8.16
CA ALA A 212 -9.07 -2.52 7.86
C ALA A 212 -8.96 -0.99 7.96
N MET A 213 -8.29 -0.49 9.00
CA MET A 213 -8.08 0.93 9.25
C MET A 213 -7.27 1.62 8.15
N VAL A 214 -6.10 1.07 7.78
CA VAL A 214 -5.23 1.64 6.74
C VAL A 214 -5.88 1.56 5.36
N ARG A 215 -6.70 0.53 5.12
CA ARG A 215 -7.54 0.44 3.93
C ARG A 215 -8.55 1.58 3.89
N ASP A 216 -9.32 1.78 4.97
CA ASP A 216 -10.44 2.72 4.98
C ASP A 216 -9.95 4.17 4.81
N PHE A 217 -8.86 4.56 5.48
CA PHE A 217 -8.19 5.85 5.22
C PHE A 217 -7.62 6.01 3.80
N HIS A 218 -7.48 4.93 3.02
CA HIS A 218 -7.07 4.97 1.62
C HIS A 218 -8.23 4.83 0.61
N ARG A 219 -9.46 4.50 1.03
CA ARG A 219 -10.63 4.30 0.11
C ARG A 219 -10.93 5.52 -0.75
N VAL A 220 -10.63 6.72 -0.25
CA VAL A 220 -10.75 8.00 -0.96
C VAL A 220 -10.11 7.97 -2.36
N ILE A 221 -9.02 7.22 -2.55
CA ILE A 221 -8.32 7.11 -3.84
C ILE A 221 -9.25 6.50 -4.90
N GLY A 222 -9.91 5.39 -4.58
CA GLY A 222 -10.85 4.69 -5.45
C GLY A 222 -12.16 5.44 -5.65
N VAL A 223 -12.72 6.00 -4.56
CA VAL A 223 -13.96 6.80 -4.62
C VAL A 223 -13.81 7.97 -5.59
N GLU A 224 -12.75 8.77 -5.44
CA GLU A 224 -12.47 9.88 -6.35
C GLU A 224 -12.17 9.39 -7.77
N ALA A 225 -11.37 8.33 -7.94
CA ALA A 225 -11.03 7.81 -9.27
C ALA A 225 -12.26 7.32 -10.03
N ARG A 226 -13.20 6.63 -9.35
CA ARG A 226 -14.46 6.15 -9.92
C ARG A 226 -15.32 7.32 -10.39
N ARG A 227 -15.52 8.33 -9.53
CA ARG A 227 -16.26 9.56 -9.88
C ARG A 227 -15.62 10.29 -11.07
N GLN A 228 -14.32 10.54 -11.00
CA GLN A 228 -13.56 11.27 -12.03
C GLN A 228 -13.52 10.54 -13.39
N LEU A 229 -13.54 9.20 -13.40
CA LEU A 229 -13.62 8.41 -14.63
C LEU A 229 -15.02 8.44 -15.25
N LEU A 230 -16.08 8.32 -14.45
CA LEU A 230 -17.46 8.44 -14.93
C LEU A 230 -17.70 9.82 -15.57
N GLU A 231 -17.24 10.90 -14.91
CA GLU A 231 -17.32 12.27 -15.41
C GLU A 231 -16.56 12.50 -16.74
N ARG A 232 -15.38 11.88 -16.92
CA ARG A 232 -14.47 12.18 -18.05
C ARG A 232 -14.51 11.18 -19.19
N ALA A 233 -14.96 9.96 -18.95
CA ALA A 233 -15.00 8.88 -19.92
C ALA A 233 -16.41 8.31 -20.13
N GLY A 234 -17.41 8.72 -19.35
CA GLY A 234 -18.79 8.23 -19.43
C GLY A 234 -18.98 6.77 -19.03
N ARG A 235 -17.93 6.12 -18.49
CA ARG A 235 -17.92 4.69 -18.16
C ARG A 235 -16.89 4.35 -17.09
N LEU A 236 -17.04 3.16 -16.50
CA LEU A 236 -16.04 2.54 -15.64
C LEU A 236 -14.81 2.08 -16.45
N PRO A 237 -13.63 1.95 -15.82
CA PRO A 237 -12.40 1.54 -16.50
C PRO A 237 -12.38 0.05 -16.80
N ASP A 238 -11.72 -0.34 -17.89
CA ASP A 238 -11.56 -1.76 -18.25
C ASP A 238 -10.60 -2.51 -17.30
N ALA A 239 -9.77 -1.77 -16.56
CA ALA A 239 -8.94 -2.24 -15.45
C ALA A 239 -8.54 -1.10 -14.52
N ALA A 240 -8.46 -1.39 -13.22
CA ALA A 240 -7.72 -0.59 -12.24
C ALA A 240 -6.39 -1.29 -11.93
N VAL A 241 -5.27 -0.57 -12.00
CA VAL A 241 -3.92 -1.12 -11.87
C VAL A 241 -3.13 -0.36 -10.81
N ALA A 242 -2.47 -1.07 -9.90
CA ALA A 242 -1.69 -0.45 -8.82
C ALA A 242 -0.50 -1.31 -8.37
N CYS A 243 0.54 -0.66 -7.82
CA CYS A 243 1.71 -1.38 -7.33
C CYS A 243 1.46 -2.00 -5.95
N VAL A 244 1.94 -3.23 -5.75
CA VAL A 244 1.76 -4.00 -4.52
C VAL A 244 3.11 -4.20 -3.85
N GLY A 245 3.36 -3.37 -2.81
CA GLY A 245 4.22 -3.76 -1.69
C GLY A 245 3.31 -4.37 -0.63
N GLY A 246 3.24 -3.78 0.57
CA GLY A 246 2.18 -4.11 1.55
C GLY A 246 0.76 -3.60 1.18
N GLY A 247 0.40 -3.55 -0.10
CA GLY A 247 -0.99 -3.33 -0.57
C GLY A 247 -1.64 -1.93 -0.47
N SER A 248 -1.17 -0.99 0.38
CA SER A 248 -1.96 0.19 0.81
C SER A 248 -2.62 1.02 -0.31
N ASN A 249 -1.82 1.56 -1.23
CA ASN A 249 -2.32 2.26 -2.42
C ASN A 249 -3.24 1.42 -3.32
N ALA A 250 -2.99 0.11 -3.40
CA ALA A 250 -3.68 -0.77 -4.32
C ALA A 250 -5.10 -1.03 -3.83
N ILE A 251 -5.28 -1.42 -2.57
CA ILE A 251 -6.64 -1.56 -2.03
C ILE A 251 -7.38 -0.22 -1.96
N GLY A 252 -6.69 0.88 -1.65
CA GLY A 252 -7.29 2.21 -1.68
C GLY A 252 -7.92 2.56 -3.04
N LEU A 253 -7.22 2.24 -4.14
CA LEU A 253 -7.76 2.38 -5.50
C LEU A 253 -8.83 1.35 -5.81
N PHE A 254 -8.58 0.06 -5.53
CA PHE A 254 -9.43 -1.05 -5.96
C PHE A 254 -10.76 -1.12 -5.24
N HIS A 255 -10.83 -0.67 -3.99
CA HIS A 255 -11.98 -0.86 -3.09
C HIS A 255 -13.31 -0.43 -3.74
N ALA A 256 -13.36 0.78 -4.29
CA ALA A 256 -14.55 1.32 -4.94
C ALA A 256 -15.00 0.57 -6.22
N PHE A 257 -14.16 -0.33 -6.75
CA PHE A 257 -14.42 -1.14 -7.94
C PHE A 257 -14.59 -2.64 -7.64
N ILE A 258 -14.50 -3.08 -6.37
CA ILE A 258 -14.71 -4.51 -6.01
C ILE A 258 -16.10 -5.03 -6.43
N PRO A 259 -17.20 -4.26 -6.29
CA PRO A 259 -18.52 -4.70 -6.75
C PRO A 259 -18.69 -4.68 -8.27
N ASP A 260 -17.86 -3.93 -9.01
CA ASP A 260 -18.04 -3.68 -10.44
C ASP A 260 -17.50 -4.87 -11.25
N GLU A 261 -18.35 -5.86 -11.54
CA GLU A 261 -17.94 -7.18 -12.07
C GLU A 261 -17.05 -7.16 -13.32
N GLY A 262 -17.21 -6.16 -14.18
CA GLY A 262 -16.46 -5.96 -15.42
C GLY A 262 -15.11 -5.24 -15.26
N VAL A 263 -14.78 -4.70 -14.07
CA VAL A 263 -13.52 -4.00 -13.83
C VAL A 263 -12.45 -5.00 -13.36
N ARG A 264 -11.36 -5.13 -14.12
CA ARG A 264 -10.22 -5.98 -13.71
C ARG A 264 -9.36 -5.26 -12.66
N LEU A 265 -9.08 -5.92 -11.55
CA LEU A 265 -8.25 -5.38 -10.46
C LEU A 265 -6.86 -6.02 -10.50
N VAL A 266 -5.85 -5.27 -10.95
CA VAL A 266 -4.51 -5.79 -11.28
C VAL A 266 -3.44 -5.22 -10.35
N GLY A 267 -2.98 -6.07 -9.42
CA GLY A 267 -1.85 -5.76 -8.54
C GLY A 267 -0.50 -6.12 -9.18
N CYS A 268 0.43 -5.16 -9.23
CA CYS A 268 1.77 -5.37 -9.79
C CYS A 268 2.83 -5.46 -8.68
N GLU A 269 3.44 -6.63 -8.52
CA GLU A 269 4.48 -6.89 -7.53
C GLU A 269 5.91 -6.68 -8.08
N PRO A 270 6.89 -6.31 -7.23
CA PRO A 270 8.29 -6.18 -7.62
C PRO A 270 8.97 -7.55 -7.85
N ALA A 271 9.26 -7.90 -9.10
CA ALA A 271 9.98 -9.14 -9.43
C ALA A 271 11.51 -9.06 -9.22
N GLY A 272 12.04 -7.92 -8.76
CA GLY A 272 13.48 -7.76 -8.47
C GLY A 272 14.37 -8.06 -9.68
N HIS A 273 15.23 -9.08 -9.54
CA HIS A 273 16.10 -9.58 -10.62
C HIS A 273 15.47 -10.70 -11.47
N GLY A 274 14.30 -11.19 -11.08
CA GLY A 274 13.58 -12.33 -11.66
C GLY A 274 12.78 -13.03 -10.57
N VAL A 275 11.63 -13.63 -10.90
CA VAL A 275 10.91 -14.46 -9.90
C VAL A 275 11.65 -15.80 -9.74
N GLU A 276 12.13 -16.32 -10.85
CA GLU A 276 12.94 -17.51 -11.00
C GLU A 276 14.32 -17.45 -10.31
N THR A 277 14.83 -16.26 -9.95
CA THR A 277 16.12 -16.12 -9.26
C THR A 277 16.00 -16.17 -7.74
N GLY A 278 14.78 -16.09 -7.18
CA GLY A 278 14.53 -15.89 -5.75
C GLY A 278 14.85 -14.49 -5.22
N GLU A 279 15.50 -13.63 -6.00
CA GLU A 279 15.85 -12.25 -5.62
C GLU A 279 14.73 -11.25 -5.98
N HIS A 280 13.56 -11.47 -5.38
CA HIS A 280 12.34 -10.71 -5.64
C HIS A 280 11.57 -10.35 -4.36
N ALA A 281 10.52 -9.54 -4.49
CA ALA A 281 9.53 -9.31 -3.44
C ALA A 281 8.08 -9.52 -3.96
N ALA A 282 7.91 -10.47 -4.89
CA ALA A 282 6.63 -10.94 -5.41
C ALA A 282 5.97 -12.00 -4.50
N THR A 283 5.52 -11.57 -3.32
CA THR A 283 5.00 -12.43 -2.24
C THR A 283 3.69 -13.15 -2.59
N LEU A 284 2.78 -12.53 -3.36
CA LEU A 284 1.53 -13.18 -3.78
C LEU A 284 1.80 -14.21 -4.87
N THR A 285 2.72 -13.91 -5.78
CA THR A 285 3.16 -14.74 -6.91
C THR A 285 3.92 -15.99 -6.48
N ALA A 286 4.91 -15.86 -5.59
CA ALA A 286 5.86 -16.93 -5.27
C ALA A 286 5.98 -17.26 -3.77
N GLY A 287 5.23 -16.57 -2.89
CA GLY A 287 5.21 -16.83 -1.46
C GLY A 287 4.06 -17.75 -1.03
N GLU A 288 4.33 -18.57 -0.01
CA GLU A 288 3.39 -19.54 0.55
C GLU A 288 2.51 -18.94 1.68
N PRO A 289 1.33 -19.52 1.98
CA PRO A 289 0.55 -19.18 3.17
C PRO A 289 1.38 -19.24 4.45
N GLY A 290 1.13 -18.33 5.39
CA GLY A 290 1.98 -18.15 6.59
C GLY A 290 3.17 -17.21 6.40
N SER A 291 3.50 -16.82 5.16
CA SER A 291 4.47 -15.74 4.90
C SER A 291 3.97 -14.40 5.48
N PRO A 292 4.77 -13.64 6.27
CA PRO A 292 4.33 -12.43 6.98
C PRO A 292 3.79 -11.26 6.13
N ALA A 293 3.80 -11.36 4.80
CA ALA A 293 3.43 -10.30 3.86
C ALA A 293 2.35 -10.72 2.85
N ARG A 294 1.63 -11.83 3.06
CA ARG A 294 0.61 -12.32 2.12
C ARG A 294 -0.81 -11.86 2.48
N PHE A 295 -1.30 -10.83 1.79
CA PHE A 295 -2.70 -10.36 1.85
C PHE A 295 -3.31 -10.34 0.43
N ALA A 296 -4.44 -11.02 0.22
CA ALA A 296 -5.07 -11.18 -1.10
C ALA A 296 -6.61 -11.02 -1.02
N LEU A 297 -7.29 -10.55 -2.09
CA LEU A 297 -8.65 -9.97 -2.03
C LEU A 297 -9.61 -10.28 -3.23
N LEU A 298 -10.73 -11.03 -3.04
CA LEU A 298 -11.59 -11.71 -4.06
C LEU A 298 -12.82 -10.84 -4.34
N ARG A 299 -13.57 -11.32 -5.32
CA ARG A 299 -15.00 -11.16 -5.45
C ARG A 299 -15.65 -12.55 -5.32
N PRO A 300 -16.79 -12.76 -4.63
CA PRO A 300 -17.46 -14.07 -4.59
C PRO A 300 -17.66 -14.69 -5.98
N PRO A 301 -17.73 -16.03 -6.11
CA PRO A 301 -17.57 -16.71 -7.40
C PRO A 301 -18.72 -16.51 -8.38
N GLY A 302 -18.57 -15.53 -9.29
CA GLY A 302 -19.26 -15.45 -10.57
C GLY A 302 -18.67 -16.41 -11.63
N ARG A 303 -19.41 -16.66 -12.72
CA ARG A 303 -18.99 -17.60 -13.79
C ARG A 303 -17.69 -17.13 -14.45
N ARG A 304 -16.72 -18.06 -14.60
CA ARG A 304 -15.36 -17.76 -15.12
C ARG A 304 -15.37 -17.54 -16.63
N GLY A 305 -14.74 -16.45 -17.09
CA GLY A 305 -14.34 -16.24 -18.49
C GLY A 305 -12.91 -16.74 -18.78
N PRO A 306 -12.45 -16.76 -20.04
CA PRO A 306 -11.29 -17.58 -20.44
C PRO A 306 -9.88 -17.03 -20.14
N ASP A 307 -9.69 -15.73 -19.88
CA ASP A 307 -8.33 -15.11 -19.89
C ASP A 307 -8.09 -14.13 -18.72
N HIS A 308 -8.29 -14.63 -17.50
CA HIS A 308 -8.04 -13.88 -16.26
C HIS A 308 -6.56 -13.93 -15.84
N ARG A 309 -5.77 -12.91 -16.22
CA ARG A 309 -4.37 -12.74 -15.75
C ARG A 309 -4.28 -11.77 -14.58
N ALA A 310 -3.58 -12.20 -13.53
CA ALA A 310 -3.39 -11.47 -12.26
C ALA A 310 -4.69 -10.97 -11.62
N VAL A 311 -5.49 -11.90 -11.10
CA VAL A 311 -6.67 -11.59 -10.26
C VAL A 311 -6.28 -11.65 -8.79
N LEU A 312 -6.60 -10.58 -8.06
CA LEU A 312 -6.54 -10.52 -6.61
C LEU A 312 -7.66 -11.41 -6.01
N HIS A 313 -7.38 -12.19 -4.94
CA HIS A 313 -8.28 -13.25 -4.44
C HIS A 313 -8.26 -13.45 -2.86
N LEU A 314 -9.39 -13.18 -2.14
CA LEU A 314 -9.80 -13.37 -0.70
C LEU A 314 -10.25 -14.84 -0.49
N GLY A 315 -9.47 -15.63 0.24
CA GLY A 315 -9.23 -17.05 -0.05
C GLY A 315 -10.34 -18.13 0.04
N GLY A 316 -10.24 -18.96 1.08
CA GLY A 316 -10.61 -20.38 1.07
C GLY A 316 -9.37 -21.27 0.83
N ALA A 317 -9.11 -22.36 1.56
CA ALA A 317 -10.01 -23.19 2.39
C ALA A 317 -9.50 -23.39 3.85
N GLY A 318 -10.41 -23.85 4.71
CA GLY A 318 -10.09 -24.31 6.08
C GLY A 318 -9.51 -25.74 6.12
N THR A 319 -9.12 -26.16 7.32
CA THR A 319 -8.38 -27.40 7.56
C THR A 319 -9.24 -28.67 7.55
N THR A 320 -8.99 -29.57 6.60
CA THR A 320 -9.14 -31.03 6.80
C THR A 320 -8.00 -31.77 6.10
N ARG A 321 -7.49 -32.83 6.73
CA ARG A 321 -6.43 -33.70 6.17
C ARG A 321 -6.93 -34.39 4.89
N ALA A 322 -6.30 -34.11 3.76
CA ALA A 322 -6.29 -35.01 2.60
C ALA A 322 -5.06 -34.74 1.73
N SER A 323 -4.34 -35.79 1.33
CA SER A 323 -3.21 -35.68 0.40
C SER A 323 -3.70 -35.61 -1.04
N ALA A 324 -3.43 -34.52 -1.75
CA ALA A 324 -3.52 -34.47 -3.21
C ALA A 324 -2.56 -33.42 -3.77
N ARG A 325 -1.69 -33.81 -4.71
CA ARG A 325 -0.92 -32.85 -5.50
C ARG A 325 -1.86 -32.22 -6.53
N SER A 326 -2.01 -30.90 -6.52
CA SER A 326 -2.63 -30.15 -7.61
C SER A 326 -1.56 -29.37 -8.39
N THR A 327 -1.54 -29.54 -9.71
CA THR A 327 -0.57 -28.94 -10.64
C THR A 327 -0.79 -27.42 -10.77
N PRO A 328 0.26 -26.59 -10.88
CA PRO A 328 0.12 -25.15 -10.88
C PRO A 328 -0.31 -24.60 -12.26
N THR A 329 -1.51 -24.00 -12.33
CA THR A 329 -2.00 -23.27 -13.50
C THR A 329 -2.53 -21.88 -13.14
N SER A 330 -1.63 -21.02 -12.66
CA SER A 330 -1.84 -19.57 -12.59
C SER A 330 -0.54 -18.82 -12.91
N ARG A 331 -0.53 -18.05 -14.01
CA ARG A 331 0.58 -17.14 -14.33
C ARG A 331 0.22 -15.72 -13.90
N THR A 332 0.72 -15.31 -12.74
CA THR A 332 0.90 -13.87 -12.45
C THR A 332 2.12 -13.35 -13.22
N SER A 333 2.13 -12.05 -13.52
CA SER A 333 3.20 -11.41 -14.28
C SER A 333 4.12 -10.62 -13.35
N GLY A 334 5.31 -11.16 -13.07
CA GLY A 334 6.37 -10.39 -12.42
C GLY A 334 6.84 -9.23 -13.29
N ALA A 335 6.85 -8.01 -12.76
CA ALA A 335 7.45 -6.86 -13.43
C ALA A 335 8.95 -6.80 -13.08
N ALA A 336 9.82 -7.19 -14.01
CA ALA A 336 11.27 -7.13 -13.86
C ALA A 336 11.75 -5.69 -13.64
N SER A 337 12.75 -5.49 -12.78
CA SER A 337 13.27 -4.14 -12.50
C SER A 337 14.00 -3.55 -13.71
N THR A 338 13.55 -2.37 -14.17
CA THR A 338 14.15 -1.61 -15.27
C THR A 338 14.71 -0.26 -14.79
N ALA A 339 15.17 -0.20 -13.54
CA ALA A 339 15.53 1.04 -12.86
C ALA A 339 16.77 1.76 -13.43
N ARG A 340 17.69 1.03 -14.12
CA ARG A 340 18.87 1.64 -14.78
C ARG A 340 19.29 0.87 -16.04
N SER A 341 18.90 1.39 -17.21
CA SER A 341 19.69 1.26 -18.43
C SER A 341 20.41 2.59 -18.70
N PRO A 342 21.74 2.61 -18.92
CA PRO A 342 22.45 3.84 -19.24
C PRO A 342 22.18 4.38 -20.66
N THR A 343 21.38 3.68 -21.48
CA THR A 343 21.08 4.07 -22.88
C THR A 343 19.65 4.57 -23.11
N THR A 344 18.76 4.53 -22.11
CA THR A 344 17.41 5.10 -22.24
C THR A 344 17.44 6.61 -21.99
N ARG A 345 17.14 7.40 -23.03
CA ARG A 345 16.83 8.83 -22.91
C ARG A 345 15.81 9.05 -21.78
N PRO A 346 15.94 10.10 -20.94
CA PRO A 346 14.97 10.37 -19.88
C PRO A 346 13.56 10.52 -20.46
N CYS A 347 12.54 10.10 -19.70
CA CYS A 347 11.14 10.14 -20.10
C CYS A 347 10.59 11.59 -20.24
N ARG A 348 10.98 12.24 -21.34
CA ARG A 348 10.35 13.46 -21.87
C ARG A 348 8.85 13.35 -22.26
N PRO A 349 8.17 12.19 -22.41
CA PRO A 349 6.78 12.20 -22.89
C PRO A 349 5.73 12.87 -22.00
N CYS A 350 5.85 12.83 -20.67
CA CYS A 350 4.74 13.25 -19.77
C CYS A 350 5.14 14.11 -18.55
N ALA A 351 6.41 14.53 -18.41
CA ALA A 351 6.88 15.38 -17.30
C ALA A 351 6.51 14.90 -15.87
N CYS A 352 6.24 13.61 -15.69
CA CYS A 352 5.93 12.99 -14.40
C CYS A 352 7.07 12.03 -14.03
N SER A 353 7.71 12.27 -12.89
CA SER A 353 8.73 11.39 -12.32
C SER A 353 8.09 10.49 -11.26
N PRO A 354 7.72 9.23 -11.55
CA PRO A 354 7.20 8.33 -10.53
C PRO A 354 8.27 8.06 -9.47
N ALA A 355 7.88 8.11 -8.20
CA ALA A 355 8.79 7.85 -7.09
C ALA A 355 9.34 6.40 -7.15
N PRO A 356 10.67 6.19 -7.27
CA PRO A 356 11.23 4.84 -7.33
C PRO A 356 11.03 4.13 -5.98
N ARG A 357 10.29 3.02 -5.98
CA ARG A 357 10.24 2.09 -4.84
C ARG A 357 11.48 1.19 -4.91
N ALA A 358 12.02 0.84 -3.75
CA ALA A 358 13.39 0.37 -3.59
C ALA A 358 13.80 -0.79 -4.53
N SER A 359 14.93 -0.61 -5.21
CA SER A 359 15.64 -1.65 -5.97
C SER A 359 16.86 -2.16 -5.19
N SER A 360 17.24 -3.42 -5.42
CA SER A 360 18.39 -4.11 -4.83
C SER A 360 19.76 -3.54 -5.27
N ARG A 361 20.83 -4.06 -4.64
CA ARG A 361 22.20 -3.51 -4.53
C ARG A 361 23.01 -3.63 -5.86
N PRO A 362 24.05 -2.81 -6.11
CA PRO A 362 24.79 -2.84 -7.38
C PRO A 362 26.15 -3.57 -7.32
N SER A 363 26.49 -4.36 -8.34
CA SER A 363 27.89 -4.73 -8.64
C SER A 363 28.15 -5.13 -10.11
N ARG A 364 28.94 -4.29 -10.79
CA ARG A 364 29.92 -4.50 -11.88
C ARG A 364 29.71 -5.51 -13.05
N ALA A 365 30.11 -4.99 -14.23
CA ALA A 365 30.49 -5.64 -15.50
C ALA A 365 29.34 -6.07 -16.46
N PRO A 366 29.47 -5.81 -17.78
CA PRO A 366 28.37 -6.03 -18.73
C PRO A 366 28.49 -7.36 -19.50
N THR A 367 27.43 -8.16 -19.48
CA THR A 367 27.21 -9.23 -20.47
C THR A 367 26.12 -8.80 -21.44
N ARG A 368 26.36 -8.98 -22.74
CA ARG A 368 25.41 -8.63 -23.81
C ARG A 368 24.32 -9.68 -23.93
N SER A 369 23.06 -9.33 -23.65
CA SER A 369 21.86 -10.12 -23.95
C SER A 369 20.67 -9.18 -24.25
N PRO A 370 19.56 -9.64 -24.88
CA PRO A 370 18.69 -8.78 -25.69
C PRO A 370 17.77 -7.84 -24.91
N GLY A 371 17.41 -6.71 -25.54
CA GLY A 371 16.88 -5.52 -24.89
C GLY A 371 15.39 -5.53 -24.44
N PRO A 372 14.96 -4.46 -23.73
CA PRO A 372 13.96 -4.55 -22.65
C PRO A 372 12.47 -4.41 -23.07
N TRP A 373 12.08 -4.82 -24.29
CA TRP A 373 10.73 -4.56 -24.82
C TRP A 373 10.01 -5.78 -25.43
N THR A 374 10.49 -7.00 -25.18
CA THR A 374 9.79 -8.24 -25.57
C THR A 374 8.59 -8.54 -24.68
N SER A 375 8.63 -8.20 -23.38
CA SER A 375 7.52 -8.44 -22.44
C SER A 375 6.27 -7.63 -22.78
N ALA A 376 6.42 -6.32 -23.04
CA ALA A 376 5.33 -5.41 -23.36
C ALA A 376 4.53 -5.83 -24.62
N ARG A 377 5.19 -6.43 -25.62
CA ARG A 377 4.54 -6.92 -26.85
C ARG A 377 3.57 -8.08 -26.63
N SER A 378 3.67 -8.79 -25.50
CA SER A 378 2.74 -9.89 -25.19
C SER A 378 1.39 -9.41 -24.65
N TRP A 379 1.32 -8.21 -24.07
CA TRP A 379 0.09 -7.64 -23.50
C TRP A 379 -0.86 -7.04 -24.54
N ALA A 380 -0.33 -6.55 -25.67
CA ALA A 380 -1.11 -5.89 -26.72
C ALA A 380 -1.53 -6.82 -27.87
N ARG A 381 -1.39 -8.15 -27.70
CA ARG A 381 -1.73 -9.17 -28.73
C ARG A 381 -2.88 -10.10 -28.34
N THR A 382 -3.48 -9.91 -27.18
CA THR A 382 -4.67 -10.62 -26.70
C THR A 382 -5.77 -9.59 -26.41
N GLY A 383 -6.16 -8.89 -27.47
CA GLY A 383 -7.34 -8.02 -27.53
C GLY A 383 -8.35 -8.62 -28.51
#